data_AF-A0A7S3W6E8-F1
#
_entry.id   AF-A0A7S3W6E8-F1
#
_cell.length_a   1.000
_cell.length_b   1.000
_cell.length_c   1.000
_cell.angle_alpha   90.00
_cell.angle_beta   90.00
_cell.angle_gamma   90.00
#
_symmetry.space_group_name_H-M   'P 1'
#
loop_
_entity.id
_entity.type
_entity.pdbx_description
1 polymer ?
#
loop_
_entity_poly.entity_id
_entity_poly.type
_entity_poly.pdbx_seq_one_letter_code
_entity_poly.pdbx_strand_id
1 'polypeptide(L)'
;RRGGGGGGGGGEEEEEGWVAPAGEAPVVAVHCKAGKGRTGVMLAAYLVWSRHEGCEDAGAALSFFRRVRTSDGDAVVNPSQVRYVHHFASLAATPEVERPRLLQGAPVTLLAVGLSRAPAVRVSGASASAAAAAAATP
;
A
#
# COMPACT_ATOMS: atom_id res chain seq x y z
N ARG A 1 37.59 -20.91 43.66
CA ARG A 1 36.13 -20.92 43.93
C ARG A 1 35.63 -19.47 43.99
N ARG A 2 35.23 -18.90 42.84
CA ARG A 2 34.39 -17.70 42.70
C ARG A 2 33.95 -17.64 41.25
N GLY A 3 32.66 -17.45 41.04
CA GLY A 3 32.02 -17.47 39.72
C GLY A 3 30.53 -17.71 39.91
N GLY A 4 29.86 -16.75 40.54
CA GLY A 4 28.40 -16.72 40.65
C GLY A 4 27.83 -16.13 39.36
N GLY A 5 26.84 -16.83 38.81
CA GLY A 5 26.11 -16.42 37.63
C GLY A 5 25.12 -15.29 37.88
N GLY A 6 24.70 -14.68 36.78
CA GLY A 6 23.61 -13.72 36.69
C GLY A 6 23.18 -13.67 35.24
N GLY A 7 22.31 -14.60 34.85
CA GLY A 7 21.74 -14.67 33.52
C GLY A 7 20.85 -13.46 33.25
N GLY A 8 21.22 -12.66 32.26
CA GLY A 8 20.31 -11.75 31.59
C GLY A 8 19.66 -12.52 30.45
N GLY A 9 18.44 -13.01 30.67
CA GLY A 9 17.58 -13.49 29.60
C GLY A 9 17.07 -12.29 28.81
N GLY A 10 17.85 -11.85 27.82
CA GLY A 10 17.33 -11.09 26.71
C GLY A 10 16.60 -12.07 25.80
N GLY A 11 15.27 -11.96 25.74
CA GLY A 11 14.52 -12.57 24.65
C GLY A 11 14.94 -11.87 23.37
N GLU A 12 15.90 -12.46 22.67
CA GLU A 12 16.18 -12.14 21.28
C GLU A 12 14.91 -12.54 20.51
N GLU A 13 14.15 -11.53 20.09
CA GLU A 13 13.10 -11.72 19.09
C GLU A 13 13.82 -12.16 17.82
N GLU A 14 13.85 -13.47 17.57
CA GLU A 14 14.37 -14.05 16.34
C GLU A 14 13.51 -13.52 15.18
N GLU A 15 14.00 -12.51 14.45
CA GLU A 15 13.49 -12.20 13.12
C GLU A 15 13.70 -13.45 12.27
N GLU A 16 12.62 -14.21 12.07
CA GLU A 16 12.58 -15.41 11.23
C GLU A 16 12.72 -15.00 9.75
N GLY A 17 13.93 -14.55 9.40
CA GLY A 17 14.32 -14.15 8.05
C GLY A 17 14.50 -15.37 7.15
N TRP A 18 14.08 -15.25 5.89
CA TRP A 18 14.28 -16.30 4.89
C TRP A 18 15.76 -16.67 4.74
N VAL A 19 16.14 -17.90 5.12
CA VAL A 19 17.51 -18.42 4.99
C VAL A 19 17.67 -19.14 3.65
N ALA A 20 18.43 -18.56 2.73
CA ALA A 20 18.85 -19.25 1.50
C ALA A 20 19.95 -20.29 1.81
N PRO A 21 20.03 -21.41 1.08
CA PRO A 21 21.17 -22.32 1.16
C PRO A 21 22.49 -21.58 0.83
N ALA A 22 23.57 -21.98 1.50
CA ALA A 22 24.86 -21.29 1.40
C ALA A 22 25.41 -21.31 -0.05
N GLY A 23 25.69 -20.13 -0.60
CA GLY A 23 26.30 -19.94 -1.92
C GLY A 23 25.37 -19.38 -3.01
N GLU A 24 24.07 -19.24 -2.74
CA GLU A 24 23.09 -18.71 -3.69
C GLU A 24 22.39 -17.48 -3.12
N ALA A 25 22.14 -16.48 -3.98
CA ALA A 25 21.31 -15.34 -3.60
C ALA A 25 19.85 -15.79 -3.46
N PRO A 26 19.14 -15.42 -2.38
CA PRO A 26 17.74 -15.79 -2.21
C PRO A 26 16.89 -15.23 -3.34
N VAL A 27 16.03 -16.08 -3.91
CA VAL A 27 15.04 -15.69 -4.92
C VAL A 27 13.65 -15.65 -4.29
N VAL A 28 12.94 -14.54 -4.48
CA VAL A 28 11.56 -14.36 -4.00
C VAL A 28 10.61 -14.23 -5.18
N ALA A 29 9.59 -15.10 -5.23
CA ALA A 29 8.55 -15.06 -6.24
C ALA A 29 7.23 -14.53 -5.65
N VAL A 30 6.83 -13.32 -6.04
CA VAL A 30 5.56 -12.72 -5.62
C VAL A 30 4.53 -12.88 -6.73
N HIS A 31 3.37 -13.47 -6.43
CA HIS A 31 2.30 -13.65 -7.41
C HIS A 31 0.93 -13.28 -6.86
N CYS A 32 -0.03 -13.13 -7.78
CA CYS A 32 -1.44 -13.12 -7.47
C CYS A 32 -2.15 -14.00 -8.52
N LYS A 33 -3.32 -13.60 -9.00
CA LYS A 33 -3.98 -14.33 -10.11
C LYS A 33 -3.38 -13.97 -11.47
N ALA A 34 -3.32 -12.68 -11.80
CA ALA A 34 -2.80 -12.19 -13.09
C ALA A 34 -1.36 -11.65 -13.01
N GLY A 35 -0.81 -11.48 -11.81
CA GLY A 35 0.53 -10.89 -11.62
C GLY A 35 0.62 -9.42 -12.06
N LYS A 36 -0.49 -8.66 -12.00
CA LYS A 36 -0.57 -7.24 -12.39
C LYS A 36 -0.73 -6.33 -11.16
N GLY A 37 -1.95 -6.23 -10.60
CA GLY A 37 -2.28 -5.27 -9.53
C GLY A 37 -1.61 -5.55 -8.18
N ARG A 38 -2.09 -6.56 -7.44
CA ARG A 38 -1.59 -6.88 -6.07
C ARG A 38 -0.08 -7.16 -6.05
N THR A 39 0.41 -7.92 -7.04
CA THR A 39 1.85 -8.19 -7.21
C THR A 39 2.63 -6.90 -7.43
N GLY A 40 2.15 -6.01 -8.30
CA GLY A 40 2.81 -4.75 -8.57
C GLY A 40 2.84 -3.79 -7.39
N VAL A 41 1.81 -3.78 -6.54
CA VAL A 41 1.82 -2.99 -5.29
C VAL A 41 2.99 -3.43 -4.41
N MET A 42 3.13 -4.73 -4.17
CA MET A 42 4.17 -5.26 -3.29
C MET A 42 5.57 -5.05 -3.87
N LEU A 43 5.74 -5.30 -5.18
CA LEU A 43 7.04 -5.11 -5.83
C LEU A 43 7.42 -3.62 -5.95
N ALA A 44 6.47 -2.72 -6.22
CA ALA A 44 6.75 -1.29 -6.22
C ALA A 44 7.14 -0.77 -4.83
N ALA A 45 6.46 -1.23 -3.77
CA ALA A 45 6.86 -0.91 -2.39
C ALA A 45 8.28 -1.42 -2.09
N TYR A 46 8.59 -2.65 -2.49
CA TYR A 46 9.93 -3.22 -2.34
C TYR A 46 11.01 -2.41 -3.07
N LEU A 47 10.77 -2.00 -4.32
CA LEU A 47 11.74 -1.20 -5.09
C LEU A 47 12.06 0.14 -4.40
N VAL A 48 11.05 0.79 -3.80
CA VAL A 48 11.25 2.02 -3.02
C VAL A 48 12.05 1.73 -1.75
N TRP A 49 11.69 0.68 -1.02
CA TRP A 49 12.37 0.29 0.23
C TRP A 49 13.83 -0.09 0.00
N SER A 50 14.11 -0.88 -1.03
CA SER A 50 15.43 -1.36 -1.38
C SER A 50 16.31 -0.30 -2.06
N ARG A 51 15.79 0.93 -2.26
CA ARG A 51 16.47 2.02 -2.99
C ARG A 51 16.98 1.57 -4.37
N HIS A 52 16.18 0.80 -5.09
CA HIS A 52 16.55 0.38 -6.44
C HIS A 52 16.82 1.63 -7.30
N GLU A 53 17.88 1.57 -8.12
CA GLU A 53 18.29 2.69 -8.97
C GLU A 53 17.11 3.16 -9.85
N GLY A 54 16.86 4.48 -9.83
CA GLY A 54 15.76 5.11 -10.56
C GLY A 54 14.36 4.79 -10.03
N CYS A 55 14.24 4.31 -8.78
CA CYS A 55 12.98 4.05 -8.08
C CYS A 55 12.94 4.75 -6.71
N GLU A 56 13.39 6.02 -6.62
CA GLU A 56 13.45 6.73 -5.33
C GLU A 56 12.08 7.07 -4.74
N ASP A 57 11.05 7.15 -5.59
CA ASP A 57 9.67 7.45 -5.20
C ASP A 57 8.64 6.43 -5.76
N ALA A 58 7.41 6.52 -5.25
CA ALA A 58 6.31 5.64 -5.64
C ALA A 58 5.98 5.72 -7.14
N GLY A 59 6.06 6.90 -7.75
CA GLY A 59 5.74 7.09 -9.16
C GLY A 59 6.78 6.44 -10.07
N ALA A 60 8.06 6.61 -9.73
CA ALA A 60 9.18 5.99 -10.43
C ALA A 60 9.12 4.46 -10.31
N ALA A 61 8.90 3.92 -9.12
CA ALA A 61 8.77 2.48 -8.89
C ALA A 61 7.56 1.85 -9.62
N LEU A 62 6.40 2.52 -9.59
CA LEU A 62 5.22 2.08 -10.35
C LEU A 62 5.47 2.08 -11.86
N SER A 63 6.12 3.13 -12.36
CA SER A 63 6.44 3.27 -13.78
C SER A 63 7.45 2.23 -14.23
N PHE A 64 8.46 1.95 -13.40
CA PHE A 64 9.41 0.87 -13.62
C PHE A 64 8.71 -0.49 -13.70
N PHE A 65 7.88 -0.81 -12.70
CA PHE A 65 7.16 -2.08 -12.67
C PHE A 65 6.24 -2.26 -13.89
N ARG A 66 5.49 -1.23 -14.29
CA ARG A 66 4.62 -1.24 -15.48
C ARG A 66 5.42 -1.56 -16.74
N ARG A 67 6.54 -0.86 -16.95
CA ARG A 67 7.41 -1.03 -18.13
C ARG A 67 8.00 -2.44 -18.20
N VAL A 68 8.46 -2.98 -17.09
CA VAL A 68 9.12 -4.30 -17.06
C VAL A 68 8.11 -5.44 -17.14
N ARG A 69 6.95 -5.31 -16.47
CA ARG A 69 5.98 -6.40 -16.35
C ARG A 69 5.01 -6.50 -17.52
N THR A 70 4.69 -5.39 -18.17
CA THR A 70 3.60 -5.31 -19.15
C THR A 70 4.04 -4.58 -20.42
N SER A 71 3.56 -5.03 -21.58
CA SER A 71 3.81 -4.38 -22.88
C SER A 71 2.86 -3.21 -23.15
N ASP A 72 1.67 -3.22 -22.53
CA ASP A 72 0.61 -2.20 -22.66
C ASP A 72 0.70 -1.10 -21.58
N GLY A 73 1.53 -1.29 -20.55
CA GLY A 73 1.63 -0.40 -19.39
C GLY A 73 0.53 -0.60 -18.34
N ASP A 74 -0.37 -1.58 -18.53
CA ASP A 74 -1.54 -1.81 -17.67
C ASP A 74 -1.20 -2.73 -16.48
N ALA A 75 -0.35 -2.21 -15.60
CA ALA A 75 -0.09 -2.79 -14.29
C ALA A 75 -0.40 -1.77 -13.18
N VAL A 76 -1.04 -2.21 -12.10
CA VAL A 76 -1.39 -1.33 -10.96
C VAL A 76 -2.17 -0.08 -11.41
N VAL A 77 -3.25 -0.27 -12.16
CA VAL A 77 -4.08 0.83 -12.69
C VAL A 77 -5.10 1.32 -11.66
N ASN A 78 -5.51 0.46 -10.73
CA ASN A 78 -6.52 0.82 -9.74
C ASN A 78 -6.01 1.97 -8.84
N PRO A 79 -6.76 3.09 -8.71
CA PRO A 79 -6.31 4.24 -7.94
C PRO A 79 -6.04 3.96 -6.46
N SER A 80 -6.76 3.02 -5.83
CA SER A 80 -6.49 2.66 -4.43
C SER A 80 -5.16 1.91 -4.30
N GLN A 81 -4.83 1.04 -5.26
CA GLN A 81 -3.56 0.33 -5.29
C GLN A 81 -2.39 1.31 -5.46
N VAL A 82 -2.50 2.25 -6.40
CA VAL A 82 -1.52 3.33 -6.59
C VAL A 82 -1.35 4.13 -5.30
N ARG A 83 -2.46 4.54 -4.67
CA ARG A 83 -2.46 5.30 -3.42
C ARG A 83 -1.70 4.59 -2.31
N TYR A 84 -1.85 3.27 -2.18
CA TYR A 84 -1.15 2.49 -1.16
C TYR A 84 0.36 2.45 -1.38
N VAL A 85 0.85 2.46 -2.62
CA VAL A 85 2.30 2.59 -2.89
C VAL A 85 2.80 3.97 -2.47
N HIS A 86 2.04 5.03 -2.72
CA HIS A 86 2.38 6.37 -2.22
C HIS A 86 2.40 6.43 -0.69
N HIS A 87 1.41 5.83 -0.01
CA HIS A 87 1.41 5.75 1.46
C HIS A 87 2.66 5.06 1.98
N PHE A 88 3.05 3.93 1.39
CA PHE A 88 4.27 3.23 1.76
C PHE A 88 5.52 4.09 1.54
N ALA A 89 5.66 4.73 0.37
CA ALA A 89 6.80 5.57 0.06
C ALA A 89 6.93 6.76 1.04
N SER A 90 5.82 7.40 1.40
CA SER A 90 5.80 8.44 2.44
C SER A 90 6.28 7.90 3.78
N LEU A 91 5.78 6.75 4.22
CA LEU A 91 6.24 6.11 5.47
C LEU A 91 7.72 5.73 5.43
N ALA A 92 8.20 5.21 4.29
CA ALA A 92 9.60 4.85 4.09
C ALA A 92 10.55 6.06 4.07
N ALA A 93 10.05 7.25 3.74
CA ALA A 93 10.78 8.51 3.84
C ALA A 93 10.72 9.15 5.24
N THR A 94 9.71 8.80 6.05
CA THR A 94 9.57 9.29 7.43
C THR A 94 10.66 8.69 8.34
N PRO A 95 11.23 9.48 9.28
CA PRO A 95 12.15 8.97 10.31
C PRO A 95 11.53 7.83 11.13
N GLU A 96 12.33 6.82 11.47
CA GLU A 96 11.86 5.61 12.15
C GLU A 96 11.19 5.89 13.51
N VAL A 97 11.68 6.89 14.26
CA VAL A 97 11.10 7.33 15.54
C VAL A 97 9.64 7.82 15.40
N GLU A 98 9.26 8.30 14.22
CA GLU A 98 7.91 8.85 13.97
C GLU A 98 6.95 7.80 13.39
N ARG A 99 7.44 6.74 12.73
CA ARG A 99 6.58 5.76 12.04
C ARG A 99 5.61 5.02 12.97
N PRO A 100 6.01 4.51 14.16
CA PRO A 100 5.07 3.84 15.07
C PRO A 100 3.89 4.73 15.45
N ARG A 101 4.13 6.04 15.61
CA ARG A 101 3.08 7.02 15.92
C ARG A 101 2.12 7.23 14.76
N LEU A 102 2.63 7.25 13.53
CA LEU A 102 1.78 7.33 12.33
C LEU A 102 0.90 6.08 12.15
N LEU A 103 1.39 4.92 12.61
CA LEU A 103 0.67 3.65 12.53
C LEU A 103 -0.30 3.42 13.69
N GLN A 104 -0.17 4.15 14.80
CA GLN A 104 -1.06 4.03 15.96
C GLN A 104 -2.52 4.39 15.66
N GLY A 105 -2.77 5.10 14.55
CA GLY A 105 -4.12 5.48 14.14
C GLY A 105 -4.75 6.49 15.09
N ALA A 106 -5.53 7.42 14.54
CA ALA A 106 -6.41 8.26 15.33
C ALA A 106 -7.86 7.79 15.11
N PRO A 107 -8.68 7.67 16.16
CA PRO A 107 -10.09 7.39 15.97
C PRO A 107 -10.73 8.52 15.18
N VAL A 108 -11.40 8.17 14.08
CA VAL A 108 -12.11 9.11 13.23
C VAL A 108 -13.55 8.66 13.04
N THR A 109 -14.48 9.62 13.12
CA THR A 109 -15.90 9.39 12.82
C THR A 109 -16.20 10.00 11.46
N LEU A 110 -16.74 9.21 10.54
CA LEU A 110 -17.21 9.72 9.24
C LEU A 110 -18.51 10.51 9.46
N LEU A 111 -18.40 11.83 9.51
CA LEU A 111 -19.56 12.71 9.78
C LEU A 111 -20.45 12.91 8.55
N ALA A 112 -19.85 13.04 7.37
CA ALA A 112 -20.56 13.29 6.12
C ALA A 112 -19.71 12.86 4.92
N VAL A 113 -20.39 12.53 3.81
CA VAL A 113 -19.77 12.33 2.49
C VAL A 113 -20.40 13.32 1.53
N GLY A 114 -19.60 14.27 1.06
CA GLY A 114 -20.01 15.23 0.03
C GLY A 114 -19.58 14.79 -1.35
N LEU A 115 -20.48 14.87 -2.33
CA LEU A 115 -20.16 14.68 -3.74
C LEU A 115 -20.19 16.04 -4.44
N SER A 116 -19.14 16.37 -5.19
CA SER A 116 -19.08 17.63 -5.96
C SER A 116 -20.07 17.66 -7.13
N ARG A 117 -20.49 16.48 -7.60
CA ARG A 117 -21.50 16.29 -8.65
C ARG A 117 -22.34 15.06 -8.34
N ALA A 118 -23.62 15.12 -8.69
CA ALA A 118 -24.47 13.93 -8.66
C ALA A 118 -24.03 12.96 -9.78
N PRO A 119 -23.69 11.71 -9.46
CA PRO A 119 -23.40 10.72 -10.47
C PRO A 119 -24.68 10.36 -11.22
N ALA A 120 -24.59 10.16 -12.53
CA ALA A 120 -25.70 9.71 -13.37
C ALA A 120 -26.00 8.21 -13.15
N VAL A 121 -26.20 7.81 -11.90
CA VAL A 121 -26.53 6.43 -11.52
C VAL A 121 -28.05 6.32 -11.42
N ARG A 122 -28.64 5.56 -12.33
CA ARG A 122 -30.04 5.15 -12.18
C ARG A 122 -30.08 3.94 -11.26
N VAL A 123 -30.57 4.13 -10.04
CA VAL A 123 -30.85 3.02 -9.14
C VAL A 123 -32.18 2.41 -9.56
N SER A 124 -32.15 1.25 -10.23
CA SER A 124 -33.35 0.50 -10.59
C SER A 124 -34.00 -0.05 -9.32
N GLY A 125 -34.96 0.69 -8.77
CA GLY A 125 -35.67 0.30 -7.55
C GLY A 125 -36.43 1.42 -6.83
N ALA A 126 -36.16 2.69 -7.13
CA ALA A 126 -36.97 3.79 -6.63
C ALA A 126 -38.21 3.96 -7.51
N SER A 127 -39.37 3.50 -7.02
CA SER A 127 -40.67 3.95 -7.52
C SER A 127 -40.68 5.47 -7.57
N ALA A 128 -40.96 6.03 -8.75
CA ALA A 128 -40.98 7.46 -8.97
C ALA A 128 -42.10 8.12 -8.16
N SER A 129 -41.77 8.79 -7.05
CA SER A 129 -42.69 9.75 -6.42
C SER A 129 -42.03 11.01 -5.83
N ALA A 130 -40.79 11.35 -6.20
CA ALA A 130 -40.13 12.54 -5.64
C ALA A 130 -39.33 13.37 -6.67
N ALA A 131 -39.72 13.34 -7.95
CA ALA A 131 -39.04 14.12 -9.01
C ALA A 131 -39.74 15.45 -9.35
N ALA A 132 -40.68 15.94 -8.53
CA ALA A 132 -41.52 17.10 -8.87
C ALA A 132 -41.21 18.40 -8.10
N ALA A 133 -40.12 18.52 -7.33
CA ALA A 133 -39.92 19.69 -6.45
C ALA A 133 -38.63 20.51 -6.65
N ALA A 134 -37.79 20.23 -7.66
CA ALA A 134 -36.50 20.92 -7.83
C ALA A 134 -36.39 21.75 -9.13
N ALA A 135 -37.52 22.09 -9.76
CA ALA A 135 -37.56 22.91 -10.96
C ALA A 135 -38.61 24.01 -10.85
N ALA A 136 -38.52 24.87 -9.83
CA ALA A 136 -39.22 26.15 -9.81
C ALA A 136 -38.71 27.04 -8.66
N THR A 137 -37.76 27.94 -8.93
CA THR A 137 -37.87 29.39 -8.65
C THR A 137 -36.66 30.14 -9.24
N PRO A 138 -36.82 31.44 -9.59
CA PRO A 138 -36.01 32.16 -10.58
C PRO A 138 -34.61 32.58 -10.11
#